data_AF-A0A933GMD8-F1
#
_entry.id   AF-A0A933GMD8-F1
#
_cell.length_a   1.000
_cell.length_b   1.000
_cell.length_c   1.000
_cell.angle_alpha   90.00
_cell.angle_beta   90.00
_cell.angle_gamma   90.00
#
_symmetry.space_group_name_H-M   'P 1'
#
loop_
_entity.id
_entity.type
_entity.pdbx_description
1 polymer ?
#
loop_
_entity_poly.entity_id
_entity_poly.type
_entity_poly.pdbx_seq_one_letter_code
_entity_poly.pdbx_strand_id
1 'polypeptide(L)'
;MEWGMANRLAQLIQPDGHALFLPVDHGYFQGPTRKLEEPRKTLEPLLPYADGLFITRGVLRSCVDPDNAKPVILRVSGGVSMAGKDLANEGITTSMEEAIRLNVAAVGISVFVGTDYERESLLNLAKLVDEGERYGIPVMAVTAVGRELEKRDARYLALASRVAAELGARVVKTYWCEDFDRVSRGCPVPVVMAGG
;
A
#
# COMPACT_ATOMS: atom_id res chain seq x y z
N MET A 1 -10.23 18.82 -1.33
CA MET A 1 -10.27 17.43 -1.81
C MET A 1 -11.61 17.25 -2.50
N GLU A 2 -11.61 16.75 -3.74
CA GLU A 2 -12.83 16.50 -4.50
C GLU A 2 -13.70 15.42 -3.84
N TRP A 3 -15.02 15.45 -4.09
CA TRP A 3 -15.99 14.59 -3.42
C TRP A 3 -15.64 13.09 -3.53
N GLY A 4 -15.24 12.62 -4.72
CA GLY A 4 -14.94 11.20 -4.95
C GLY A 4 -13.73 10.69 -4.16
N MET A 5 -12.68 11.50 -4.05
CA MET A 5 -11.49 11.14 -3.28
C MET A 5 -11.80 11.18 -1.77
N ALA A 6 -12.54 12.19 -1.32
CA ALA A 6 -12.96 12.29 0.07
C ALA A 6 -13.83 11.10 0.50
N ASN A 7 -14.80 10.71 -0.34
CA ASN A 7 -15.64 9.54 -0.09
C ASN A 7 -14.83 8.24 0.01
N ARG A 8 -13.89 8.01 -0.91
CA ARG A 8 -13.04 6.82 -0.90
C ARG A 8 -12.15 6.73 0.35
N LEU A 9 -11.54 7.84 0.77
CA LEU A 9 -10.73 7.87 1.98
C LEU A 9 -11.57 7.64 3.24
N ALA A 10 -12.79 8.18 3.31
CA ALA A 10 -13.71 7.98 4.44
C ALA A 10 -14.21 6.53 4.58
N GLN A 11 -14.10 5.70 3.54
CA GLN A 11 -14.35 4.27 3.64
C GLN A 11 -13.20 3.52 4.32
N LEU A 12 -11.98 4.04 4.22
CA LEU A 12 -10.75 3.40 4.72
C LEU A 12 -10.35 3.92 6.10
N ILE A 13 -10.46 5.23 6.33
CA ILE A 13 -10.14 5.89 7.59
C ILE A 13 -11.45 6.21 8.30
N GLN A 14 -11.64 5.59 9.46
CA GLN A 14 -12.86 5.70 10.24
C GLN A 14 -13.03 7.12 10.82
N PRO A 15 -14.26 7.52 11.24
CA PRO A 15 -14.53 8.87 11.75
C PRO A 15 -13.71 9.29 12.97
N ASP A 16 -13.17 8.33 13.73
CA ASP A 16 -12.29 8.56 14.86
C ASP A 16 -10.81 8.78 14.47
N GLY A 17 -10.51 8.74 13.16
CA GLY A 17 -9.18 8.93 12.60
C GLY A 17 -8.34 7.66 12.52
N HIS A 18 -8.86 6.49 12.91
CA HIS A 18 -8.14 5.22 12.88
C HIS A 18 -8.47 4.39 11.63
N ALA A 19 -7.59 3.44 11.33
CA ALA A 19 -7.77 2.49 10.23
C ALA A 19 -7.07 1.16 10.55
N LEU A 20 -7.74 0.06 10.26
CA LEU A 20 -7.20 -1.30 10.32
C LEU A 20 -7.29 -1.97 8.95
N PHE A 21 -6.18 -1.93 8.21
CA PHE A 21 -6.06 -2.61 6.93
C PHE A 21 -5.54 -4.03 7.11
N LEU A 22 -6.17 -5.00 6.45
CA LEU A 22 -5.71 -6.38 6.40
C LEU A 22 -4.84 -6.61 5.14
N PRO A 23 -3.50 -6.70 5.28
CA PRO A 23 -2.62 -6.92 4.14
C PRO A 23 -2.56 -8.40 3.74
N VAL A 24 -2.79 -8.64 2.45
CA VAL A 24 -2.88 -9.98 1.82
C VAL A 24 -2.09 -10.04 0.52
N ASP A 25 -1.21 -9.07 0.28
CA ASP A 25 -0.47 -8.91 -0.96
C ASP A 25 0.85 -9.70 -1.01
N HIS A 26 1.27 -10.37 0.05
CA HIS A 26 2.56 -11.08 0.12
C HIS A 26 2.80 -12.13 -0.99
N GLY A 27 1.73 -12.75 -1.48
CA GLY A 27 1.83 -13.86 -2.42
C GLY A 27 2.49 -13.53 -3.76
N TYR A 28 2.46 -12.28 -4.22
CA TYR A 28 3.05 -11.94 -5.54
C TYR A 28 4.56 -12.15 -5.59
N PHE A 29 5.26 -11.99 -4.46
CA PHE A 29 6.71 -12.15 -4.41
C PHE A 29 7.17 -13.33 -3.55
N GLN A 30 6.40 -13.70 -2.51
CA GLN A 30 6.74 -14.82 -1.62
C GLN A 30 6.17 -16.18 -2.09
N GLY A 31 5.21 -16.19 -3.01
CA GLY A 31 4.46 -17.40 -3.34
C GLY A 31 3.50 -17.79 -2.20
N PRO A 32 3.15 -19.08 -2.05
CA PRO A 32 2.22 -19.56 -1.01
C PRO A 32 2.87 -19.48 0.38
N THR A 33 2.86 -18.28 0.97
CA THR A 33 3.41 -18.03 2.29
C THR A 33 2.46 -18.52 3.39
N ARG A 34 3.00 -18.68 4.61
CA ARG A 34 2.28 -19.27 5.74
C ARG A 34 0.97 -18.52 6.01
N LYS A 35 -0.14 -19.26 6.17
CA LYS A 35 -1.52 -18.75 6.32
C LYS A 35 -2.06 -18.04 5.08
N LEU A 36 -1.39 -18.06 3.94
CA LEU A 36 -1.90 -17.51 2.67
C LEU A 36 -1.78 -18.53 1.53
N GLU A 37 -1.60 -19.81 1.86
CA GLU A 37 -1.67 -20.93 0.91
C GLU A 37 -3.06 -21.04 0.28
N GLU A 38 -4.10 -20.77 1.09
CA GLU A 38 -5.49 -20.66 0.68
C GLU A 38 -6.07 -19.30 1.11
N PRO A 39 -5.85 -18.22 0.34
CA PRO A 39 -6.19 -16.86 0.78
C PRO A 39 -7.66 -16.69 1.15
N ARG A 40 -8.60 -17.28 0.39
CA ARG A 40 -10.04 -17.21 0.67
C ARG A 40 -10.37 -17.66 2.10
N LYS A 41 -9.95 -18.88 2.48
CA LYS A 41 -10.23 -19.47 3.80
C LYS A 41 -9.66 -18.63 4.95
N THR A 42 -8.53 -17.96 4.70
CA THR A 42 -7.88 -17.11 5.69
C THR A 42 -8.59 -15.77 5.84
N LEU A 43 -9.06 -15.20 4.73
CA LEU A 43 -9.68 -13.88 4.71
C LEU A 43 -11.07 -13.90 5.33
N GLU A 44 -11.93 -14.83 4.94
CA GLU A 44 -13.35 -14.89 5.34
C GLU A 44 -13.61 -14.60 6.84
N PRO A 45 -12.96 -15.28 7.80
CA PRO A 45 -13.21 -15.03 9.22
C PRO A 45 -12.65 -13.70 9.75
N LEU A 46 -11.71 -13.08 9.02
CA LEU A 46 -11.05 -11.84 9.43
C LEU A 46 -11.72 -10.59 8.86
N LEU A 47 -12.45 -10.72 7.74
CA LEU A 47 -13.11 -9.60 7.07
C LEU A 47 -13.92 -8.72 8.04
N PRO A 48 -14.74 -9.24 8.97
CA PRO A 48 -15.55 -8.39 9.86
C PRO A 48 -14.75 -7.40 10.71
N TYR A 49 -13.48 -7.71 10.98
CA TYR A 49 -12.60 -6.92 11.85
C TYR A 49 -11.73 -5.92 11.09
N ALA A 50 -11.77 -5.89 9.76
CA ALA A 50 -10.97 -4.99 8.94
C ALA A 50 -11.82 -3.83 8.40
N ASP A 51 -11.20 -2.65 8.33
CA ASP A 51 -11.76 -1.47 7.66
C ASP A 51 -11.50 -1.52 6.15
N GLY A 52 -10.42 -2.18 5.73
CA GLY A 52 -10.08 -2.35 4.32
C GLY A 52 -9.13 -3.51 4.06
N LEU A 53 -9.12 -3.98 2.80
CA LEU A 53 -8.20 -5.00 2.32
C LEU A 53 -7.06 -4.36 1.54
N PHE A 54 -5.81 -4.74 1.84
CA PHE A 54 -4.68 -4.41 0.98
C PHE A 54 -4.22 -5.66 0.23
N ILE A 55 -4.53 -5.75 -1.07
CA ILE A 55 -4.56 -7.02 -1.79
C ILE A 55 -4.12 -6.86 -3.25
N THR A 56 -3.65 -7.94 -3.88
CA THR A 56 -3.33 -7.96 -5.32
C THR A 56 -4.55 -8.27 -6.17
N ARG A 57 -4.57 -7.81 -7.42
CA ARG A 57 -5.69 -8.04 -8.37
C ARG A 57 -6.06 -9.52 -8.53
N GLY A 58 -5.08 -10.41 -8.47
CA GLY A 58 -5.28 -11.85 -8.65
C GLY A 58 -6.04 -12.45 -7.47
N VAL A 59 -5.60 -12.15 -6.25
CA VAL A 59 -6.24 -12.66 -5.03
C VAL A 59 -7.61 -12.02 -4.84
N LEU A 60 -7.78 -10.73 -5.16
CA LEU A 60 -9.09 -10.08 -5.11
C LEU A 60 -10.11 -10.82 -5.99
N ARG A 61 -9.76 -11.10 -7.25
CA ARG A 61 -10.67 -11.74 -8.21
C ARG A 61 -11.02 -13.19 -7.88
N SER A 62 -10.08 -13.95 -7.31
CA SER A 62 -10.27 -15.38 -7.09
C SER A 62 -10.74 -15.74 -5.69
N CYS A 63 -10.42 -14.91 -4.70
CA CYS A 63 -10.53 -15.27 -3.28
C CYS A 63 -11.45 -14.35 -2.47
N VAL A 64 -11.92 -13.23 -3.00
CA VAL A 64 -12.83 -12.33 -2.30
C VAL A 64 -14.20 -12.39 -2.95
N ASP A 65 -15.23 -12.60 -2.13
CA ASP A 65 -16.63 -12.52 -2.57
C ASP A 65 -17.00 -11.05 -2.79
N PRO A 66 -17.42 -10.64 -4.01
CA PRO A 66 -17.80 -9.26 -4.29
C PRO A 66 -18.97 -8.77 -3.43
N ASP A 67 -19.87 -9.65 -2.99
CA ASP A 67 -21.05 -9.27 -2.21
C ASP A 67 -20.73 -9.01 -0.72
N ASN A 68 -19.53 -9.42 -0.27
CA ASN A 68 -19.08 -9.29 1.11
C ASN A 68 -17.68 -8.66 1.21
N ALA A 69 -17.29 -7.87 0.20
CA ALA A 69 -15.99 -7.23 0.16
C ALA A 69 -15.92 -5.99 1.07
N LYS A 70 -14.80 -5.85 1.78
CA LYS A 70 -14.41 -4.58 2.42
C LYS A 70 -13.84 -3.61 1.37
N PRO A 71 -13.78 -2.30 1.64
CA PRO A 71 -13.08 -1.34 0.79
C PRO A 71 -11.66 -1.81 0.44
N VAL A 72 -11.30 -1.71 -0.84
CA VAL A 72 -10.05 -2.28 -1.37
C VAL A 72 -9.01 -1.19 -1.58
N ILE A 73 -7.82 -1.45 -1.04
CA ILE A 73 -6.56 -0.85 -1.46
C ILE A 73 -5.89 -1.86 -2.38
N LEU A 74 -5.73 -1.54 -3.66
CA LEU A 74 -5.18 -2.48 -4.64
C LEU A 74 -3.66 -2.32 -4.73
N ARG A 75 -2.91 -3.38 -4.48
CA ARG A 75 -1.47 -3.43 -4.79
C ARG A 75 -1.27 -3.30 -6.30
N VAL A 76 -0.60 -2.23 -6.72
CA VAL A 76 -0.34 -1.94 -8.15
C VAL A 76 1.14 -2.01 -8.54
N SER A 77 2.06 -2.07 -7.59
CA SER A 77 3.49 -2.35 -7.84
C SER A 77 3.84 -3.83 -7.64
N GLY A 78 4.93 -4.29 -8.25
CA GLY A 78 5.42 -5.67 -8.13
C GLY A 78 6.35 -6.05 -9.29
N GLY A 79 6.32 -7.31 -9.69
CA GLY A 79 7.17 -7.83 -10.79
C GLY A 79 8.49 -8.44 -10.30
N VAL A 80 8.63 -8.65 -9.00
CA VAL A 80 9.78 -9.27 -8.33
C VAL A 80 9.34 -10.50 -7.54
N SER A 81 10.29 -11.35 -7.18
CA SER A 81 10.03 -12.52 -6.33
C SER A 81 11.23 -12.87 -5.46
N MET A 82 11.01 -13.71 -4.44
CA MET A 82 12.08 -14.26 -3.59
C MET A 82 13.10 -15.10 -4.36
N ALA A 83 12.75 -15.59 -5.55
CA ALA A 83 13.69 -16.26 -6.46
C ALA A 83 14.58 -15.27 -7.25
N GLY A 84 14.18 -14.00 -7.30
CA GLY A 84 14.91 -12.93 -7.97
C GLY A 84 16.05 -12.36 -7.15
N LYS A 85 16.87 -11.53 -7.79
CA LYS A 85 18.06 -10.91 -7.18
C LYS A 85 17.70 -9.79 -6.20
N ASP A 86 16.80 -8.90 -6.59
CA ASP A 86 16.43 -7.72 -5.82
C ASP A 86 14.91 -7.54 -5.77
N LEU A 87 14.39 -7.33 -4.56
CA LEU A 87 12.98 -7.07 -4.31
C LEU A 87 12.63 -5.58 -4.47
N ALA A 88 13.61 -4.69 -4.52
CA ALA A 88 13.40 -3.26 -4.73
C ALA A 88 13.12 -2.88 -6.18
N ASN A 89 13.44 -3.76 -7.14
CA ASN A 89 13.24 -3.53 -8.57
C ASN A 89 11.78 -3.76 -9.01
N GLU A 90 10.84 -3.10 -8.34
CA GLU A 90 9.41 -3.17 -8.69
C GLU A 90 9.03 -2.16 -9.77
N GLY A 91 8.13 -2.60 -10.65
CA GLY A 91 7.44 -1.75 -11.61
C GLY A 91 5.93 -1.66 -11.33
N ILE A 92 5.23 -0.82 -12.09
CA ILE A 92 3.76 -0.79 -12.11
C ILE A 92 3.26 -2.04 -12.83
N THR A 93 2.52 -2.88 -12.14
CA THR A 93 1.97 -4.15 -12.66
C THR A 93 0.49 -4.05 -13.05
N THR A 94 -0.22 -3.07 -12.51
CA THR A 94 -1.66 -2.90 -12.68
C THR A 94 -1.99 -1.43 -12.95
N SER A 95 -2.79 -1.15 -13.98
CA SER A 95 -3.13 0.22 -14.38
C SER A 95 -4.26 0.80 -13.53
N MET A 96 -4.40 2.12 -13.55
CA MET A 96 -5.48 2.81 -12.86
C MET A 96 -6.87 2.46 -13.43
N GLU A 97 -6.99 2.19 -14.74
CA GLU A 97 -8.27 1.75 -15.34
C GLU A 97 -8.72 0.39 -14.81
N GLU A 98 -7.77 -0.51 -14.51
CA GLU A 98 -8.09 -1.78 -13.86
C GLU A 98 -8.52 -1.56 -12.41
N ALA A 99 -7.87 -0.64 -11.69
CA ALA A 99 -8.29 -0.23 -10.36
C ALA A 99 -9.74 0.32 -10.36
N ILE A 100 -10.10 1.12 -11.36
CA ILE A 100 -11.47 1.61 -11.57
C ILE A 100 -12.43 0.45 -11.83
N ARG A 101 -12.09 -0.48 -12.74
CA ARG A 101 -12.93 -1.66 -13.04
C ARG A 101 -13.20 -2.53 -11.81
N LEU A 102 -12.26 -2.59 -10.89
CA LEU A 102 -12.35 -3.35 -9.64
C LEU A 102 -13.02 -2.56 -8.51
N ASN A 103 -13.52 -1.36 -8.78
CA ASN A 103 -14.19 -0.48 -7.81
C ASN A 103 -13.38 -0.25 -6.53
N VAL A 104 -12.08 0.01 -6.66
CA VAL A 104 -11.20 0.15 -5.49
C VAL A 104 -11.41 1.49 -4.79
N ALA A 105 -11.14 1.51 -3.48
CA ALA A 105 -11.09 2.73 -2.69
C ALA A 105 -9.73 3.43 -2.82
N ALA A 106 -8.64 2.70 -2.99
CA ALA A 106 -7.31 3.27 -3.18
C ALA A 106 -6.41 2.32 -3.98
N VAL A 107 -5.25 2.81 -4.41
CA VAL A 107 -4.14 1.98 -4.90
C VAL A 107 -2.93 2.10 -3.97
N GLY A 108 -2.13 1.03 -3.89
CA GLY A 108 -0.93 0.96 -3.08
C GLY A 108 0.31 0.61 -3.90
N ILE A 109 1.37 1.40 -3.75
CA ILE A 109 2.67 1.23 -4.41
C ILE A 109 3.81 1.20 -3.38
N SER A 110 4.79 0.32 -3.58
CA SER A 110 6.02 0.30 -2.79
C SER A 110 7.00 1.34 -3.31
N VAL A 111 7.66 2.06 -2.40
CA VAL A 111 8.78 2.96 -2.70
C VAL A 111 10.01 2.50 -1.94
N PHE A 112 11.17 2.51 -2.62
CA PHE A 112 12.41 1.91 -2.13
C PHE A 112 13.51 2.96 -2.00
N VAL A 113 13.29 3.92 -1.09
CA VAL A 113 14.23 5.03 -0.82
C VAL A 113 15.57 4.47 -0.31
N GLY A 114 16.67 5.01 -0.82
CA GLY A 114 18.04 4.61 -0.51
C GLY A 114 18.50 3.31 -1.18
N THR A 115 17.76 2.76 -2.14
CA THR A 115 18.17 1.60 -2.94
C THR A 115 18.62 2.02 -4.34
N ASP A 116 19.26 1.11 -5.08
CA ASP A 116 19.64 1.33 -6.49
C ASP A 116 18.43 1.67 -7.40
N TYR A 117 17.21 1.31 -6.95
CA TYR A 117 15.95 1.50 -7.67
C TYR A 117 15.09 2.65 -7.11
N GLU A 118 15.63 3.47 -6.20
CA GLU A 118 14.90 4.60 -5.59
C GLU A 118 14.24 5.47 -6.66
N ARG A 119 15.04 5.98 -7.61
CA ARG A 119 14.57 6.91 -8.64
C ARG A 119 13.39 6.36 -9.40
N GLU A 120 13.47 5.11 -9.85
CA GLU A 120 12.40 4.48 -10.61
C GLU A 120 11.13 4.30 -9.76
N SER A 121 11.28 3.81 -8.52
CA SER A 121 10.14 3.64 -7.61
C SER A 121 9.42 4.95 -7.29
N LEU A 122 10.16 6.06 -7.13
CA LEU A 122 9.60 7.39 -6.88
C LEU A 122 8.94 7.99 -8.13
N LEU A 123 9.50 7.76 -9.32
CA LEU A 123 8.86 8.17 -10.58
C LEU A 123 7.57 7.38 -10.83
N ASN A 124 7.54 6.09 -10.49
CA ASN A 124 6.32 5.28 -10.54
C ASN A 124 5.26 5.80 -9.56
N LEU A 125 5.65 6.25 -8.36
CA LEU A 125 4.74 6.90 -7.42
C LEU A 125 4.15 8.19 -8.03
N ALA A 126 4.99 9.10 -8.53
CA ALA A 126 4.53 10.36 -9.11
C ALA A 126 3.55 10.13 -10.28
N LYS A 127 3.86 9.18 -11.17
CA LYS A 127 2.98 8.79 -12.26
C LYS A 127 1.62 8.29 -11.76
N LEU A 128 1.60 7.42 -10.76
CA LEU A 128 0.34 6.91 -10.19
C LEU A 128 -0.44 7.99 -9.46
N VAL A 129 0.23 8.96 -8.83
CA VAL A 129 -0.42 10.12 -8.22
C VAL A 129 -1.13 10.94 -9.30
N ASP A 130 -0.48 11.27 -10.41
CA ASP A 130 -1.10 12.00 -11.52
C ASP A 130 -2.33 11.25 -12.09
N GLU A 131 -2.22 9.93 -12.24
CA GLU A 131 -3.34 9.08 -12.65
C GLU A 131 -4.45 9.04 -11.58
N GLY A 132 -4.09 8.95 -10.30
CA GLY A 132 -5.03 8.90 -9.18
C GLY A 132 -5.82 10.18 -9.03
N GLU A 133 -5.16 11.34 -9.13
CA GLU A 133 -5.81 12.66 -9.12
C GLU A 133 -6.80 12.81 -10.28
N ARG A 134 -6.43 12.33 -11.48
CA ARG A 134 -7.32 12.36 -12.66
C ARG A 134 -8.65 11.64 -12.43
N TYR A 135 -8.65 10.54 -11.68
CA TYR A 135 -9.84 9.70 -11.46
C TYR A 135 -10.41 9.82 -10.04
N GLY A 136 -9.85 10.67 -9.19
CA GLY A 136 -10.23 10.80 -7.78
C GLY A 136 -10.01 9.53 -6.98
N ILE A 137 -8.93 8.78 -7.27
CA ILE A 137 -8.51 7.58 -6.55
C ILE A 137 -7.25 7.91 -5.74
N PRO A 138 -7.27 7.83 -4.40
CA PRO A 138 -6.10 8.09 -3.58
C PRO A 138 -5.00 7.03 -3.79
N VAL A 139 -3.75 7.49 -3.76
CA VAL A 139 -2.56 6.65 -3.80
C VAL A 139 -1.95 6.55 -2.40
N MET A 140 -1.77 5.33 -1.92
CA MET A 140 -1.02 5.01 -0.72
C MET A 140 0.42 4.60 -1.08
N ALA A 141 1.41 5.31 -0.57
CA ALA A 141 2.80 4.92 -0.71
C ALA A 141 3.21 4.01 0.46
N VAL A 142 3.84 2.88 0.16
CA VAL A 142 4.36 1.93 1.15
C VAL A 142 5.88 2.06 1.19
N THR A 143 6.44 2.57 2.27
CA THR A 143 7.89 2.65 2.43
C THR A 143 8.43 1.23 2.64
N ALA A 144 9.21 0.72 1.70
CA ALA A 144 9.78 -0.61 1.77
C ALA A 144 11.31 -0.53 1.94
N VAL A 145 11.86 -1.35 2.84
CA VAL A 145 13.26 -1.23 3.29
C VAL A 145 14.26 -2.10 2.51
N GLY A 146 13.84 -2.79 1.45
CA GLY A 146 14.70 -3.73 0.74
C GLY A 146 15.27 -4.81 1.67
N ARG A 147 16.49 -5.29 1.41
CA ARG A 147 17.18 -6.32 2.23
C ARG A 147 17.92 -5.76 3.45
N GLU A 148 18.03 -4.44 3.59
CA GLU A 148 18.87 -3.79 4.59
C GLU A 148 18.03 -3.40 5.82
N LEU A 149 18.04 -4.26 6.84
CA LEU A 149 17.30 -4.05 8.08
C LEU A 149 17.74 -2.81 8.87
N GLU A 150 18.96 -2.31 8.63
CA GLU A 150 19.49 -1.07 9.23
C GLU A 150 18.71 0.19 8.78
N LYS A 151 17.95 0.10 7.68
CA LYS A 151 17.09 1.18 7.16
C LYS A 151 15.72 1.24 7.85
N ARG A 152 15.64 0.98 9.15
CA ARG A 152 14.37 1.05 9.93
C ARG A 152 14.40 2.07 11.06
N ASP A 153 15.41 2.94 11.11
CA ASP A 153 15.43 4.02 12.11
C ASP A 153 14.43 5.15 11.78
N ALA A 154 14.09 5.96 12.78
CA ALA A 154 13.16 7.07 12.64
C ALA A 154 13.62 8.11 11.60
N ARG A 155 14.94 8.29 11.41
CA ARG A 155 15.47 9.27 10.47
C ARG A 155 15.18 8.85 9.02
N TYR A 156 15.45 7.59 8.70
CA TYR A 156 15.18 7.00 7.40
C TYR A 156 13.68 6.97 7.12
N LEU A 157 12.88 6.45 8.05
CA LEU A 157 11.43 6.33 7.84
C LEU A 157 10.75 7.70 7.74
N ALA A 158 11.21 8.71 8.49
CA ALA A 158 10.72 10.08 8.36
C ALA A 158 11.09 10.69 6.99
N LEU A 159 12.32 10.47 6.51
CA LEU A 159 12.74 10.92 5.18
C LEU A 159 11.88 10.28 4.09
N ALA A 160 11.77 8.96 4.07
CA ALA A 160 11.02 8.23 3.06
C ALA A 160 9.53 8.60 3.07
N SER A 161 8.93 8.70 4.27
CA SER A 161 7.53 9.10 4.43
C SER A 161 7.28 10.53 3.94
N ARG A 162 8.18 11.46 4.27
CA ARG A 162 8.08 12.85 3.81
C ARG A 162 8.22 12.95 2.31
N VAL A 163 9.21 12.29 1.70
CA VAL A 163 9.37 12.27 0.24
C VAL A 163 8.12 11.73 -0.46
N ALA A 164 7.56 10.63 0.03
CA ALA A 164 6.34 10.06 -0.54
C ALA A 164 5.13 11.03 -0.47
N ALA A 165 4.97 11.71 0.66
CA ALA A 165 3.91 12.70 0.84
C ALA A 165 4.08 13.93 -0.07
N GLU A 166 5.31 14.43 -0.24
CA GLU A 166 5.64 15.56 -1.12
C GLU A 166 5.42 15.22 -2.60
N LEU A 167 5.58 13.95 -2.98
CA LEU A 167 5.23 13.45 -4.32
C LEU A 167 3.71 13.26 -4.51
N GLY A 168 2.90 13.56 -3.50
CA GLY A 168 1.44 13.61 -3.58
C GLY A 168 0.72 12.34 -3.12
N ALA A 169 1.42 11.39 -2.47
CA ALA A 169 0.73 10.28 -1.82
C ALA A 169 -0.30 10.81 -0.80
N ARG A 170 -1.51 10.22 -0.81
CA ARG A 170 -2.61 10.62 0.08
C ARG A 170 -2.56 9.93 1.44
N VAL A 171 -1.86 8.80 1.51
CA VAL A 171 -1.60 8.03 2.74
C VAL A 171 -0.19 7.46 2.63
N VAL A 172 0.55 7.40 3.74
CA VAL A 172 1.83 6.70 3.82
C VAL A 172 1.71 5.50 4.75
N LYS A 173 2.06 4.31 4.25
CA LYS A 173 2.21 3.10 5.06
C LYS A 173 3.69 2.85 5.32
N THR A 174 4.08 2.74 6.60
CA THR A 174 5.49 2.61 6.99
C THR A 174 5.68 1.71 8.20
N TYR A 175 6.91 1.28 8.48
CA TYR A 175 7.23 0.40 9.61
C TYR A 175 7.24 1.17 10.93
N TRP A 176 7.00 0.46 12.03
CA TRP A 176 7.24 1.02 13.36
C TRP A 176 8.75 1.14 13.65
N CYS A 177 9.12 2.15 14.43
CA CYS A 177 10.45 2.34 14.98
C CYS A 177 10.38 3.03 16.34
N GLU A 178 11.49 3.01 17.09
CA GLU A 178 11.67 3.93 18.21
C GLU A 178 11.61 5.39 17.71
N ASP A 179 11.07 6.31 18.51
CA ASP A 179 10.79 7.71 18.13
C ASP A 179 9.85 7.86 16.90
N PHE A 180 8.88 6.96 16.75
CA PHE A 180 7.90 6.98 15.64
C PHE A 180 7.12 8.31 15.52
N ASP A 181 6.98 9.05 16.61
CA ASP A 181 6.40 10.39 16.63
C ASP A 181 7.14 11.39 15.73
N ARG A 182 8.43 11.16 15.45
CA ARG A 182 9.19 11.95 14.46
C ARG A 182 8.73 11.65 13.04
N VAL A 183 8.40 10.39 12.76
CA VAL A 183 7.86 9.96 11.45
C VAL A 183 6.46 10.52 11.26
N SER A 184 5.57 10.30 12.23
CA SER A 184 4.17 10.73 12.13
C SER A 184 4.01 12.24 12.10
N ARG A 185 4.79 13.01 12.89
CA ARG A 185 4.77 14.49 12.84
C ARG A 185 5.46 15.06 11.61
N GLY A 186 6.43 14.34 11.05
CA GLY A 186 7.17 14.78 9.85
C GLY A 186 6.41 14.60 8.55
N CYS A 187 5.37 13.75 8.54
CA CYS A 187 4.55 13.44 7.38
C CYS A 187 3.27 14.29 7.37
N PRO A 188 3.00 15.08 6.31
CA PRO A 188 1.81 15.95 6.25
C PRO A 188 0.50 15.22 5.90
N VAL A 189 0.56 13.90 5.66
CA VAL A 189 -0.59 13.07 5.31
C VAL A 189 -0.74 11.92 6.31
N PRO A 190 -1.92 11.28 6.41
CA PRO A 190 -2.13 10.16 7.34
C PRO A 190 -1.06 9.07 7.20
N VAL A 191 -0.54 8.62 8.34
CA VAL A 191 0.44 7.54 8.43
C VAL A 191 -0.22 6.30 9.01
N VAL A 192 -0.09 5.18 8.31
CA VAL A 192 -0.55 3.86 8.75
C VAL A 192 0.66 2.98 9.03
N MET A 193 0.67 2.36 10.21
CA MET A 193 1.74 1.47 10.61
C MET A 193 1.58 0.10 9.94
N ALA A 194 2.65 -0.41 9.34
CA ALA A 194 2.69 -1.77 8.84
C ALA A 194 2.82 -2.75 10.01
N GLY A 195 1.95 -3.76 10.06
CA GLY A 195 2.08 -4.88 10.97
C GLY A 195 3.03 -5.93 10.41
N GLY A 196 4.10 -6.25 11.16
CA GLY A 196 5.12 -7.23 10.79
C GLY A 196 6.50 -6.89 11.32
#